data_AF-A0A7S1QH29-F1
#
_entry.id   AF-A0A7S1QH29-F1
#
_cell.length_a   1.000
_cell.length_b   1.000
_cell.length_c   1.000
_cell.angle_alpha   90.00
_cell.angle_beta   90.00
_cell.angle_gamma   90.00
#
_symmetry.space_group_name_H-M   'P 1'
#
loop_
_entity.id
_entity.type
_entity.pdbx_description
1 polymer ?
#
loop_
_entity_poly.entity_id
_entity_poly.type
_entity_poly.pdbx_seq_one_letter_code
_entity_poly.pdbx_strand_id
1 'polypeptide(L)'
;MRHSKDVPQRLDPSLAAVALSEEGYDKAETDKVPNIRQFEELWTRRYGMETHLNEPMTPSIQLVMGLFTVPQDKAFRDVVRKTWLKQAGVCLWRYRPKEGCSVYVAFVMGTNGTGEVKGKNAQVAHISSEEDESAHMEKGVMTLDVVENMNGGKSNAWFQTALKKFPWATHIGK
;
A
#
# COMPACT_ATOMS: atom_id res chain seq x y z
N MET A 1 21.02 -15.87 52.91
CA MET A 1 20.73 -15.84 51.46
C MET A 1 19.89 -14.61 51.19
N ARG A 2 20.41 -13.65 50.42
CA ARG A 2 19.84 -12.28 50.32
C ARG A 2 18.72 -12.23 49.29
N HIS A 3 17.58 -11.69 49.71
CA HIS A 3 16.43 -11.33 48.89
C HIS A 3 16.82 -10.32 47.80
N SER A 4 16.62 -10.70 46.54
CA SER A 4 16.60 -9.77 45.41
C SER A 4 15.28 -9.01 45.47
N LYS A 5 15.35 -7.68 45.58
CA LYS A 5 14.17 -6.80 45.55
C LYS A 5 13.93 -6.38 44.11
N ASP A 6 12.77 -6.75 43.59
CA ASP A 6 12.25 -6.25 42.32
C ASP A 6 12.08 -4.73 42.38
N VAL A 7 12.72 -4.04 41.43
CA VAL A 7 12.55 -2.60 41.21
C VAL A 7 11.51 -2.45 40.09
N PRO A 8 10.35 -1.81 40.34
CA PRO A 8 9.39 -1.54 39.27
C PRO A 8 9.98 -0.48 38.33
N GLN A 9 10.22 -0.87 37.08
CA GLN A 9 10.59 0.05 36.01
C GLN A 9 9.45 1.06 35.80
N ARG A 10 9.76 2.34 35.98
CA ARG A 10 8.88 3.45 35.58
C ARG A 10 8.68 3.38 34.07
N LEU A 11 7.43 3.23 33.65
CA LEU A 11 7.01 3.44 32.27
C LEU A 11 7.32 4.89 31.87
N ASP A 12 8.10 5.05 30.82
CA ASP A 12 8.51 6.32 30.26
C ASP A 12 7.28 7.01 29.59
N PRO A 13 6.84 8.20 30.03
CA PRO A 13 5.71 8.93 29.44
C PRO A 13 6.03 9.58 28.08
N SER A 14 7.24 9.38 27.55
CA SER A 14 7.71 9.97 26.28
C SER A 14 7.04 9.39 25.02
N LEU A 15 6.36 8.25 25.10
CA LEU A 15 5.44 7.79 24.06
C LEU A 15 4.06 8.44 24.23
N ALA A 16 4.03 9.77 24.20
CA ALA A 16 2.82 10.49 23.84
C ALA A 16 2.53 10.11 22.39
N ALA A 17 1.75 9.04 22.20
CA ALA A 17 1.02 8.84 20.97
C ALA A 17 0.37 10.19 20.66
N VAL A 18 0.75 10.78 19.53
CA VAL A 18 0.07 11.95 18.99
C VAL A 18 -1.35 11.46 18.69
N ALA A 19 -2.20 11.58 19.70
CA ALA A 19 -3.64 11.52 19.56
C ALA A 19 -3.94 12.72 18.66
N LEU A 20 -4.03 12.46 17.36
CA LEU A 20 -4.72 13.36 16.46
C LEU A 20 -6.09 13.53 17.08
N SER A 21 -6.34 14.70 17.67
CA SER A 21 -7.64 15.03 18.23
C SER A 21 -8.67 14.81 17.14
N GLU A 22 -9.50 13.78 17.30
CA GLU A 22 -10.64 13.49 16.42
C GLU A 22 -11.75 14.56 16.55
N GLU A 23 -11.52 15.59 17.37
CA GLU A 23 -12.40 16.74 17.58
C GLU A 23 -12.48 17.58 16.30
N GLY A 24 -13.46 17.26 15.45
CA GLY A 24 -13.83 18.04 14.27
C GLY A 24 -13.87 17.25 12.95
N TYR A 25 -13.79 15.91 12.99
CA TYR A 25 -13.94 15.11 11.76
C TYR A 25 -15.43 14.88 11.46
N ASP A 26 -15.98 15.71 10.57
CA ASP A 26 -17.38 15.66 10.16
C ASP A 26 -17.64 14.35 9.39
N LYS A 27 -18.38 13.42 10.01
CA LYS A 27 -18.57 12.04 9.53
C LYS A 27 -19.26 11.93 8.16
N ALA A 28 -19.80 13.03 7.64
CA ALA A 28 -20.44 13.09 6.33
C ALA A 28 -19.47 13.39 5.16
N GLU A 29 -18.25 13.87 5.45
CA GLU A 29 -17.24 14.18 4.42
C GLU A 29 -16.30 12.99 4.12
N THR A 30 -16.39 11.91 4.92
CA THR A 30 -15.47 10.77 4.89
C THR A 30 -15.65 9.82 3.71
N ASP A 31 -16.76 9.95 2.97
CA ASP A 31 -17.08 9.04 1.86
C ASP A 31 -16.47 9.48 0.52
N LYS A 32 -15.85 10.66 0.46
CA LYS A 32 -15.23 11.16 -0.77
C LYS A 32 -13.72 10.95 -0.73
N VAL A 33 -13.21 10.29 -1.77
CA VAL A 33 -11.77 10.26 -2.04
C VAL A 33 -11.27 11.70 -2.18
N PRO A 34 -10.25 12.13 -1.40
CA PRO A 34 -9.74 13.50 -1.50
C PRO A 34 -9.22 13.77 -2.90
N ASN A 35 -9.32 15.03 -3.35
CA ASN A 35 -8.68 15.39 -4.62
C ASN A 35 -7.15 15.24 -4.50
N ILE A 36 -6.46 15.17 -5.64
CA ILE A 36 -5.03 14.89 -5.66
C ILE A 36 -4.18 15.86 -4.82
N ARG A 37 -4.55 17.15 -4.79
CA ARG A 37 -3.82 18.16 -4.00
C ARG A 37 -3.99 17.91 -2.50
N GLN A 38 -5.22 17.68 -2.04
CA GLN A 38 -5.50 17.34 -0.65
C GLN A 38 -4.80 16.04 -0.24
N PHE A 39 -4.82 15.03 -1.11
CA PHE A 39 -4.13 13.76 -0.87
C PHE A 39 -2.62 13.96 -0.71
N GLU A 40 -2.00 14.75 -1.59
CA GLU A 40 -0.57 15.09 -1.51
C GLU A 40 -0.22 15.85 -0.22
N GLU A 41 -1.01 16.86 0.14
CA GLU A 41 -0.83 17.64 1.37
C GLU A 41 -0.93 16.74 2.63
N LEU A 42 -1.96 15.90 2.71
CA LEU A 42 -2.18 14.99 3.84
C LEU A 42 -1.05 13.97 3.99
N TRP A 43 -0.68 13.30 2.91
CA TRP A 43 0.37 12.27 2.95
C TRP A 43 1.76 12.85 3.17
N THR A 44 2.07 14.02 2.59
CA THR A 44 3.35 14.70 2.82
C THR A 44 3.47 15.15 4.27
N ARG A 45 2.40 15.72 4.83
CA ARG A 45 2.36 16.11 6.25
C ARG A 45 2.55 14.89 7.15
N ARG A 46 1.81 13.80 6.92
CA ARG A 46 1.93 12.56 7.72
C ARG A 46 3.33 11.97 7.63
N TYR A 47 3.90 11.91 6.42
CA TYR A 47 5.26 11.43 6.20
C TYR A 47 6.29 12.30 6.96
N GLY A 48 6.14 13.63 6.95
CA GLY A 48 7.04 14.52 7.67
C GLY A 48 6.95 14.44 9.20
N MET A 49 5.90 13.84 9.75
CA MET A 49 5.71 13.61 11.20
C MET A 49 6.18 12.22 11.65
N GLU A 50 6.52 11.31 10.73
CA GLU A 50 6.95 9.95 11.06
C GLU A 50 8.37 9.96 11.63
N THR A 51 8.55 9.44 12.84
CA THR A 51 9.83 9.45 13.55
C THR A 51 10.73 8.28 13.16
N HIS A 52 10.16 7.19 12.65
CA HIS A 52 10.87 5.95 12.37
C HIS A 52 11.16 5.73 10.87
N LEU A 53 11.23 6.81 10.08
CA LEU A 53 11.47 6.72 8.63
C LEU A 53 12.78 6.03 8.26
N ASN A 54 13.79 6.12 9.13
CA ASN A 54 15.13 5.57 8.89
C ASN A 54 15.36 4.21 9.56
N GLU A 55 14.39 3.71 10.33
CA GLU A 55 14.50 2.44 11.04
C GLU A 55 13.93 1.33 10.16
N PRO A 56 14.78 0.42 9.63
CA PRO A 56 14.28 -0.67 8.82
C PRO A 56 13.55 -1.68 9.70
N MET A 57 12.48 -2.28 9.17
CA MET A 57 11.82 -3.39 9.85
C MET A 57 12.73 -4.62 9.95
N THR A 58 12.49 -5.44 10.97
CA THR A 58 13.26 -6.66 11.23
C THR A 58 13.34 -7.55 9.97
N PRO A 59 14.53 -8.06 9.61
CA PRO A 59 14.73 -8.79 8.36
C PRO A 59 13.99 -10.14 8.30
N SER A 60 13.60 -10.67 9.47
CA SER A 60 12.76 -11.86 9.60
C SER A 60 11.36 -11.71 9.01
N ILE A 61 10.90 -10.46 8.81
CA ILE A 61 9.62 -10.16 8.17
C ILE A 61 9.88 -9.77 6.72
N GLN A 62 9.32 -10.57 5.81
CA GLN A 62 9.29 -10.30 4.37
C GLN A 62 7.82 -10.15 3.97
N LEU A 63 7.33 -8.91 3.93
CA LEU A 63 5.95 -8.56 3.61
C LEU A 63 5.85 -8.14 2.14
N VAL A 64 4.92 -8.74 1.41
CA VAL A 64 4.51 -8.25 0.08
C VAL A 64 3.11 -7.63 0.19
N MET A 65 2.98 -6.36 -0.18
CA MET A 65 1.75 -5.59 -0.06
C MET A 65 1.27 -5.12 -1.43
N GLY A 66 0.00 -5.41 -1.74
CA GLY A 66 -0.65 -4.98 -2.97
C GLY A 66 -1.48 -3.73 -2.76
N LEU A 67 -1.01 -2.58 -3.23
CA LEU A 67 -1.80 -1.33 -3.25
C LEU A 67 -2.70 -1.30 -4.48
N PHE A 68 -3.99 -1.44 -4.26
CA PHE A 68 -4.94 -1.49 -5.36
C PHE A 68 -5.15 -0.09 -5.92
N THR A 69 -5.10 0.01 -7.23
CA THR A 69 -5.17 1.27 -7.98
C THR A 69 -5.72 0.97 -9.36
N VAL A 70 -6.04 2.02 -10.11
CA VAL A 70 -6.49 1.98 -11.50
C VAL A 70 -5.55 2.85 -12.34
N PRO A 71 -5.45 2.66 -13.67
CA PRO A 71 -4.49 3.39 -14.51
C PRO A 71 -4.53 4.92 -14.31
N GLN A 72 -5.74 5.47 -14.16
CA GLN A 72 -6.03 6.91 -14.06
C GLN A 72 -5.48 7.54 -12.78
N ASP A 73 -5.26 6.76 -11.73
CA ASP A 73 -4.79 7.23 -10.41
C ASP A 73 -3.27 7.43 -10.35
N LYS A 74 -2.61 7.68 -11.48
CA LYS A 74 -1.16 7.83 -11.56
C LYS A 74 -0.63 8.88 -10.58
N ALA A 75 -1.31 10.02 -10.47
CA ALA A 75 -0.88 11.08 -9.58
C ALA A 75 -0.91 10.64 -8.10
N PHE A 76 -1.90 9.86 -7.69
CA PHE A 76 -1.96 9.29 -6.33
C PHE A 76 -0.82 8.31 -6.08
N ARG A 77 -0.50 7.45 -7.06
CA ARG A 77 0.66 6.54 -6.97
C ARG A 77 1.97 7.30 -6.84
N ASP A 78 2.12 8.42 -7.55
CA ASP A 78 3.32 9.26 -7.48
C ASP A 78 3.48 9.92 -6.10
N VAL A 79 2.39 10.33 -5.45
CA VAL A 79 2.43 10.79 -4.05
C VAL A 79 2.87 9.66 -3.12
N VAL A 80 2.30 8.46 -3.27
CA VAL A 80 2.67 7.28 -2.48
C VAL A 80 4.18 6.96 -2.63
N ARG A 81 4.71 7.02 -3.87
CA ARG A 81 6.15 6.86 -4.14
C ARG A 81 7.02 7.92 -3.47
N LYS A 82 6.54 9.17 -3.42
CA LYS A 82 7.30 10.30 -2.86
C LYS A 82 7.28 10.34 -1.34
N THR A 83 6.31 9.67 -0.72
CA THR A 83 6.06 9.67 0.72
C THR A 83 6.43 8.32 1.31
N TRP A 84 5.47 7.54 1.82
CA TRP A 84 5.76 6.39 2.68
C TRP A 84 6.57 5.26 2.01
N LEU A 85 6.56 5.15 0.67
CA LEU A 85 7.46 4.22 -0.03
C LEU A 85 8.94 4.60 0.03
N LYS A 86 9.28 5.79 0.54
CA LYS A 86 10.67 6.20 0.82
C LYS A 86 11.17 5.76 2.20
N GLN A 87 10.31 5.17 3.04
CA GLN A 87 10.74 4.66 4.34
C GLN A 87 11.79 3.56 4.18
N ALA A 88 12.77 3.54 5.08
CA ALA A 88 13.82 2.51 5.10
C ALA A 88 13.21 1.11 5.19
N GLY A 89 13.72 0.18 4.38
CA GLY A 89 13.17 -1.18 4.30
C GLY A 89 11.95 -1.34 3.39
N VAL A 90 11.39 -0.26 2.83
CA VAL A 90 10.28 -0.33 1.86
C VAL A 90 10.81 -0.22 0.44
N CYS A 91 10.43 -1.18 -0.40
CA CYS A 91 10.89 -1.30 -1.77
C CYS A 91 9.70 -1.54 -2.71
N LEU A 92 9.79 -1.07 -3.95
CA LEU A 92 8.86 -1.52 -4.98
C LEU A 92 9.10 -3.00 -5.27
N TRP A 93 8.03 -3.74 -5.53
CA TRP A 93 8.12 -5.17 -5.79
C TRP A 93 9.05 -5.47 -6.97
N ARG A 94 9.75 -6.61 -6.86
CA ARG A 94 10.61 -7.19 -7.89
C ARG A 94 10.51 -8.71 -7.80
N TYR A 95 11.05 -9.42 -8.79
CA TYR A 95 11.00 -10.89 -8.83
C TYR A 95 11.75 -11.55 -7.65
N ARG A 96 12.80 -10.91 -7.13
CA ARG A 96 13.60 -11.44 -6.02
C ARG A 96 13.67 -10.45 -4.86
N PRO A 97 13.81 -10.94 -3.60
CA PRO A 97 14.15 -10.10 -2.48
C PRO A 97 15.45 -9.35 -2.72
N LYS A 98 15.54 -8.13 -2.20
CA LYS A 98 16.74 -7.31 -2.20
C LYS A 98 17.20 -7.11 -0.75
N GLU A 99 18.51 -7.18 -0.53
CA GLU A 99 19.09 -6.84 0.76
C GLU A 99 18.68 -5.43 1.22
N GLY A 100 18.36 -5.32 2.52
CA GLY A 100 17.87 -4.07 3.11
C GLY A 100 16.40 -3.75 2.82
N CYS A 101 15.63 -4.65 2.21
CA CYS A 101 14.18 -4.52 2.04
C CYS A 101 13.43 -5.58 2.88
N SER A 102 12.41 -5.13 3.61
CA SER A 102 11.50 -5.96 4.42
C SER A 102 10.04 -5.86 3.94
N VAL A 103 9.70 -4.77 3.24
CA VAL A 103 8.39 -4.57 2.60
C VAL A 103 8.57 -4.39 1.11
N TYR A 104 7.74 -5.10 0.34
CA TYR A 104 7.70 -5.02 -1.10
C TYR A 104 6.31 -4.61 -1.54
N VAL A 105 6.23 -3.50 -2.26
CA VAL A 105 4.94 -2.90 -2.62
C VAL A 105 4.68 -3.02 -4.11
N ALA A 106 3.53 -3.59 -4.45
CA ALA A 106 3.02 -3.64 -5.81
C ALA A 106 1.82 -2.71 -5.97
N PHE A 107 1.84 -1.85 -6.99
CA PHE A 107 0.65 -1.14 -7.46
C PHE A 107 -0.15 -2.10 -8.34
N VAL A 108 -1.25 -2.61 -7.81
CA VAL A 108 -2.01 -3.70 -8.41
C VAL A 108 -3.16 -3.15 -9.24
N MET A 109 -3.13 -3.45 -10.53
CA MET A 109 -4.17 -3.12 -11.50
C MET A 109 -4.75 -4.42 -12.07
N GLY A 110 -6.03 -4.41 -12.41
CA GLY A 110 -6.57 -5.38 -13.36
C GLY A 110 -6.19 -4.99 -14.78
N THR A 111 -6.38 -5.90 -15.71
CA THR A 111 -6.32 -5.62 -17.13
C THR A 111 -7.73 -5.37 -17.67
N ASN A 112 -7.84 -4.96 -18.94
CA ASN A 112 -9.08 -5.05 -19.72
C ASN A 112 -9.46 -6.52 -20.01
N GLY A 113 -9.47 -7.39 -18.99
CA GLY A 113 -9.62 -8.83 -19.15
C GLY A 113 -10.77 -9.18 -20.09
N THR A 114 -10.53 -10.14 -20.99
CA THR A 114 -11.55 -10.82 -21.81
C THR A 114 -12.51 -11.67 -20.98
N GLY A 115 -12.42 -11.61 -19.64
CA GLY A 115 -13.32 -12.29 -18.74
C GLY A 115 -14.74 -11.86 -19.04
N GLU A 116 -15.54 -12.79 -19.57
CA GLU A 116 -16.96 -12.60 -19.87
C GLU A 116 -17.66 -11.94 -18.67
N VAL A 117 -17.81 -10.61 -18.69
CA VAL A 117 -18.69 -9.94 -17.77
C VAL A 117 -20.10 -10.26 -18.24
N LYS A 118 -20.64 -11.40 -17.78
CA LYS A 118 -22.06 -11.76 -17.94
C LYS A 118 -22.90 -10.86 -17.04
N GLY A 119 -23.00 -9.59 -17.43
CA GLY A 119 -23.80 -8.58 -16.76
C GLY A 119 -24.04 -7.43 -17.71
N LYS A 120 -25.29 -7.26 -18.17
CA LYS A 120 -25.69 -6.31 -19.22
C LYS A 120 -25.43 -4.83 -18.91
N ASN A 121 -24.98 -4.50 -17.71
CA ASN A 121 -24.89 -3.12 -17.21
C ASN A 121 -23.52 -2.75 -16.59
N ALA A 122 -22.47 -3.56 -16.75
CA ALA A 122 -21.15 -3.15 -16.28
C ALA A 122 -20.58 -2.12 -17.25
N GLN A 123 -20.63 -0.84 -16.89
CA GLN A 123 -19.84 0.19 -17.56
C GLN A 123 -18.36 -0.08 -17.21
N VAL A 124 -17.70 -0.87 -18.05
CA VAL A 124 -16.25 -1.00 -18.01
C VAL A 124 -15.70 0.35 -18.45
N ALA A 125 -14.98 1.04 -17.57
CA ALA A 125 -14.22 2.22 -17.96
C ALA A 125 -13.27 1.78 -19.08
N HIS A 126 -13.50 2.26 -20.30
CA HIS A 126 -12.62 1.99 -21.43
C HIS A 126 -11.27 2.64 -21.13
N ILE A 127 -10.31 1.83 -20.65
CA ILE A 127 -8.91 2.24 -20.57
C ILE A 127 -8.41 2.32 -22.02
N SER A 128 -7.88 3.47 -22.41
CA SER A 128 -7.28 3.62 -23.73
C SER A 128 -6.02 2.74 -23.84
N SER A 129 -5.70 2.26 -25.04
CA SER A 129 -4.49 1.45 -25.26
C SER A 129 -3.21 2.16 -24.81
N GLU A 130 -3.16 3.49 -24.96
CA GLU A 130 -2.04 4.31 -24.53
C GLU A 130 -1.87 4.35 -23.00
N GLU A 131 -2.96 4.41 -22.25
CA GLU A 131 -2.93 4.37 -20.78
C GLU A 131 -2.51 3.00 -20.25
N ASP A 132 -2.96 1.92 -20.91
CA ASP A 132 -2.59 0.54 -20.57
C ASP A 132 -1.09 0.29 -20.79
N GLU A 133 -0.57 0.68 -21.96
CA GLU A 133 0.87 0.57 -22.27
C GLU A 133 1.73 1.41 -21.31
N SER A 134 1.29 2.62 -20.97
CA SER A 134 2.00 3.49 -20.02
C SER A 134 2.07 2.87 -18.62
N ALA A 135 0.96 2.29 -18.15
CA ALA A 135 0.89 1.61 -16.86
C ALA A 135 1.81 0.38 -16.80
N HIS A 136 1.94 -0.36 -17.90
CA HIS A 136 2.83 -1.52 -17.98
C HIS A 136 4.32 -1.18 -17.86
N MET A 137 4.73 0.02 -18.28
CA MET A 137 6.12 0.48 -18.15
C MET A 137 6.41 1.13 -16.79
N GLU A 138 5.38 1.39 -15.98
CA GLU A 138 5.50 2.07 -14.71
C GLU A 138 6.14 1.16 -13.64
N LYS A 139 7.21 1.65 -12.99
CA LYS A 139 7.93 0.88 -11.97
C LYS A 139 7.02 0.50 -10.80
N GLY A 140 7.04 -0.77 -10.46
CA GLY A 140 6.29 -1.32 -9.34
C GLY A 140 4.82 -1.57 -9.62
N VAL A 141 4.36 -1.43 -10.87
CA VAL A 141 3.01 -1.87 -11.27
C VAL A 141 3.00 -3.38 -11.50
N MET A 142 1.97 -4.06 -10.99
CA MET A 142 1.65 -5.44 -11.30
C MET A 142 0.25 -5.50 -11.86
N THR A 143 0.12 -5.98 -13.09
CA THR A 143 -1.17 -6.26 -13.70
C THR A 143 -1.62 -7.68 -13.38
N LEU A 144 -2.90 -7.81 -13.09
CA LEU A 144 -3.59 -9.08 -12.86
C LEU A 144 -4.50 -9.36 -14.04
N ASP A 145 -4.61 -10.64 -14.43
CA ASP A 145 -5.53 -11.09 -15.47
C ASP A 145 -6.97 -11.17 -14.92
N VAL A 146 -7.51 -10.01 -14.57
CA VAL A 146 -8.88 -9.80 -14.12
C VAL A 146 -9.36 -8.45 -14.65
N VAL A 147 -10.66 -8.36 -14.92
CA VAL A 147 -11.30 -7.09 -15.29
C VAL A 147 -11.01 -6.03 -14.23
N GLU A 148 -10.48 -4.90 -14.65
CA GLU A 148 -10.18 -3.76 -13.77
C GLU A 148 -11.41 -3.37 -12.93
N ASN A 149 -11.28 -3.48 -11.61
CA ASN A 149 -12.30 -3.15 -10.63
C ASN A 149 -11.68 -2.93 -9.25
N MET A 150 -12.29 -2.08 -8.44
CA MET A 150 -11.89 -1.91 -7.03
C MET A 150 -12.71 -2.79 -6.06
N ASN A 151 -13.89 -3.27 -6.49
CA ASN A 151 -14.89 -3.93 -5.62
C ASN A 151 -15.24 -5.38 -5.99
N GLY A 152 -14.70 -5.92 -7.09
CA GLY A 152 -15.22 -7.12 -7.78
C GLY A 152 -14.21 -8.25 -7.99
N GLY A 153 -13.32 -8.50 -7.03
CA GLY A 153 -12.48 -9.71 -7.03
C GLY A 153 -10.97 -9.50 -7.21
N LYS A 154 -10.50 -8.26 -7.44
CA LYS A 154 -9.06 -7.92 -7.46
C LYS A 154 -8.31 -8.44 -6.22
N SER A 155 -8.97 -8.42 -5.05
CA SER A 155 -8.42 -9.00 -3.81
C SER A 155 -8.04 -10.47 -3.95
N ASN A 156 -8.97 -11.30 -4.45
CA ASN A 156 -8.74 -12.74 -4.60
C ASN A 156 -7.64 -13.01 -5.63
N ALA A 157 -7.71 -12.35 -6.79
CA ALA A 157 -6.71 -12.47 -7.83
C ALA A 157 -5.32 -12.03 -7.37
N TRP A 158 -5.22 -10.96 -6.57
CA TRP A 158 -3.99 -10.51 -5.96
C TRP A 158 -3.38 -11.59 -5.08
N PHE A 159 -4.13 -12.12 -4.10
CA PHE A 159 -3.59 -13.12 -3.18
C PHE A 159 -3.17 -14.41 -3.90
N GLN A 160 -3.98 -14.90 -4.85
CA GLN A 160 -3.61 -16.08 -5.65
C GLN A 160 -2.34 -15.85 -6.48
N THR A 161 -2.19 -14.65 -7.05
CA THR A 161 -1.01 -14.29 -7.85
C THR A 161 0.21 -14.11 -6.97
N ALA A 162 0.08 -13.42 -5.85
CA ALA A 162 1.16 -13.14 -4.92
C ALA A 162 1.71 -14.42 -4.28
N LEU A 163 0.85 -15.36 -3.87
CA LEU A 163 1.27 -16.66 -3.33
C LEU A 163 2.15 -17.45 -4.31
N LYS A 164 1.88 -17.35 -5.61
CA LYS A 164 2.67 -18.02 -6.66
C LYS A 164 3.95 -17.26 -7.01
N LYS A 165 3.88 -15.93 -7.10
CA LYS A 165 4.99 -15.08 -7.54
C LYS A 165 6.02 -14.81 -6.44
N PHE A 166 5.61 -14.84 -5.17
CA PHE A 166 6.46 -14.48 -4.03
C PHE A 166 6.53 -15.63 -3.00
N PRO A 167 7.04 -16.82 -3.39
CA PRO A 167 7.14 -17.96 -2.48
C PRO A 167 8.10 -17.72 -1.29
N TRP A 168 8.92 -16.66 -1.37
CA TRP A 168 9.83 -16.22 -0.33
C TRP A 168 9.17 -15.28 0.70
N ALA A 169 7.97 -14.75 0.41
CA ALA A 169 7.29 -13.85 1.31
C ALA A 169 6.80 -14.60 2.54
N THR A 170 7.00 -14.00 3.71
CA THR A 170 6.45 -14.50 4.99
C THR A 170 5.00 -14.05 5.19
N HIS A 171 4.65 -12.89 4.63
CA HIS A 171 3.33 -12.28 4.77
C HIS A 171 2.92 -11.65 3.43
N ILE A 172 1.61 -11.69 3.14
CA ILE A 172 1.02 -11.03 1.98
C ILE A 172 -0.16 -10.17 2.48
N GLY A 173 -0.17 -8.88 2.11
CA GLY A 173 -1.19 -7.91 2.50
C GLY A 173 -1.75 -7.12 1.30
N LYS A 174 -2.77 -6.31 1.57
CA LYS A 174 -3.36 -5.34 0.66
C LYS A 174 -3.75 -4.07 1.42
#